data_AF-A0A413B268-F1
#
_entry.id   AF-A0A413B268-F1
#
_cell.length_a   1.000
_cell.length_b   1.000
_cell.length_c   1.000
_cell.angle_alpha   90.00
_cell.angle_beta   90.00
_cell.angle_gamma   90.00
#
_symmetry.space_group_name_H-M   'P 1'
#
loop_
_entity.id
_entity.type
_entity.pdbx_description
1 polymer ?
#
loop_
_entity_poly.entity_id
_entity_poly.type
_entity_poly.pdbx_seq_one_letter_code
_entity_poly.pdbx_strand_id
1 'polypeptide(L)'
;MKKYKVEYHMELIVRYLIAKNDKVDYSVYNIATEKMPHFLDKEMTRLIADEKFDLDVEIEIFKRVFDKLSEVMGKDLFKKYNVEKGKFEGSFSNASFEAILLGTALNFDKIEWSAYRNKVMKMYSHPTFLKYSDRGVKVINRFKELNNFSKEYFANED
;
A
#
# COMPACT_ATOMS: atom_id res chain seq x y z
N MET A 1 20.66 12.41 -7.99
CA MET A 1 20.30 11.02 -7.63
C MET A 1 19.82 10.85 -6.18
N LYS A 2 20.51 11.40 -5.17
CA LYS A 2 20.12 11.24 -3.74
C LYS A 2 18.77 11.91 -3.38
N LYS A 3 18.50 13.11 -3.92
CA LYS A 3 17.26 13.87 -3.70
C LYS A 3 16.00 13.12 -4.17
N TYR A 4 15.99 12.64 -5.41
CA TYR A 4 14.89 11.85 -5.97
C TYR A 4 14.56 10.57 -5.17
N LYS A 5 15.58 9.91 -4.59
CA LYS A 5 15.37 8.73 -3.76
C LYS A 5 14.64 9.08 -2.45
N VAL A 6 15.03 10.20 -1.82
CA VAL A 6 14.36 10.70 -0.61
C VAL A 6 12.92 11.11 -0.93
N GLU A 7 12.70 11.86 -2.01
CA GLU A 7 11.37 12.27 -2.45
C GLU A 7 10.44 11.08 -2.68
N TYR A 8 10.93 10.03 -3.34
CA TYR A 8 10.14 8.83 -3.59
C TYR A 8 9.80 8.05 -2.30
N HIS A 9 10.74 7.95 -1.36
CA HIS A 9 10.45 7.31 -0.06
C HIS A 9 9.42 8.11 0.75
N MET A 10 9.49 9.44 0.71
CA MET A 10 8.47 10.30 1.31
C MET A 10 7.11 10.09 0.64
N GLU A 11 7.06 10.01 -0.69
CA GLU A 11 5.83 9.72 -1.42
C GLU A 11 5.15 8.42 -0.94
N LEU A 12 5.93 7.35 -0.71
CA LEU A 12 5.41 6.08 -0.21
C LEU A 12 4.81 6.19 1.20
N ILE A 13 5.48 6.91 2.10
CA ILE A 13 4.98 7.14 3.46
C ILE A 13 3.67 7.92 3.40
N VAL A 14 3.62 9.00 2.61
CA VAL A 14 2.44 9.85 2.45
C VAL A 14 1.26 9.06 1.85
N ARG A 15 1.52 8.24 0.82
CA ARG A 15 0.52 7.32 0.26
C ARG A 15 -0.09 6.41 1.33
N TYR A 16 0.75 5.82 2.18
CA TYR A 16 0.27 4.99 3.29
C TYR A 16 -0.57 5.78 4.29
N LEU A 17 -0.08 6.94 4.74
CA LEU A 17 -0.78 7.76 5.74
C LEU A 17 -2.15 8.24 5.24
N ILE A 18 -2.22 8.70 3.99
CA ILE A 18 -3.49 9.08 3.35
C ILE A 18 -4.44 7.89 3.28
N ALA A 19 -3.94 6.72 2.88
CA ALA A 19 -4.77 5.52 2.76
C ALA A 19 -5.27 5.00 4.12
N LYS A 20 -4.44 5.10 5.17
CA LYS A 20 -4.79 4.71 6.55
C LYS A 20 -5.76 5.67 7.21
N ASN A 21 -5.65 6.98 6.95
CA ASN A 21 -6.59 7.97 7.47
C ASN A 21 -8.02 7.75 6.93
N ASP A 22 -8.16 7.15 5.76
CA ASP A 22 -9.44 6.68 5.19
C ASP A 22 -10.53 7.76 5.03
N LYS A 23 -10.12 8.99 4.72
CA LYS A 23 -11.02 10.15 4.56
C LYS A 23 -11.03 10.76 3.16
N VAL A 24 -10.39 10.10 2.19
CA VAL A 24 -10.29 10.61 0.81
C VAL A 24 -11.66 10.60 0.14
N ASP A 25 -12.18 11.79 -0.20
CA ASP A 25 -13.31 11.92 -1.11
C ASP A 25 -12.81 11.83 -2.56
N TYR A 26 -12.99 10.69 -3.20
CA TYR A 26 -12.56 10.48 -4.59
C TYR A 26 -13.44 11.22 -5.62
N SER A 27 -14.64 11.68 -5.25
CA SER A 27 -15.57 12.33 -6.17
C SER A 27 -15.09 13.71 -6.63
N VAL A 28 -14.21 14.36 -5.85
CA VAL A 28 -13.63 15.67 -6.20
C VAL A 28 -12.45 15.58 -7.19
N TYR A 29 -12.12 14.37 -7.64
CA TYR A 29 -10.99 14.12 -8.53
C TYR A 29 -11.47 13.60 -9.89
N ASN A 30 -10.90 14.13 -10.97
CA ASN A 30 -11.04 13.50 -12.28
C ASN A 30 -10.07 12.32 -12.39
N ILE A 31 -10.50 11.13 -11.97
CA ILE A 31 -9.68 9.91 -11.91
C ILE A 31 -8.99 9.58 -13.26
N ALA A 32 -9.58 10.00 -14.40
CA ALA A 32 -9.02 9.72 -15.72
C ALA A 32 -7.73 10.51 -16.03
N THR A 33 -7.57 11.69 -15.44
CA THR A 33 -6.49 12.64 -15.73
C THR A 33 -5.66 13.05 -14.50
N GLU A 34 -6.15 12.78 -13.30
CA GLU A 34 -5.51 13.17 -12.05
C GLU A 34 -4.13 12.54 -11.88
N LYS A 35 -3.18 13.35 -11.40
CA LYS A 35 -1.78 12.94 -11.24
C LYS A 35 -1.49 12.70 -9.77
N MET A 36 -0.65 11.71 -9.49
CA MET A 36 -0.28 11.35 -8.12
C MET A 36 0.29 12.53 -7.32
N PRO A 37 1.24 13.34 -7.80
CA PRO A 37 1.78 14.44 -6.98
C PRO A 37 0.71 15.44 -6.55
N HIS A 38 -0.14 15.87 -7.49
CA HIS A 38 -1.23 16.80 -7.19
C HIS A 38 -2.26 16.21 -6.22
N PHE A 39 -2.60 14.92 -6.39
CA PHE A 39 -3.45 14.20 -5.44
C PHE A 39 -2.84 14.16 -4.03
N LEU A 40 -1.56 13.79 -3.91
CA LEU A 40 -0.89 13.67 -2.61
C LEU A 40 -0.74 15.04 -1.93
N ASP A 41 -0.42 16.11 -2.66
CA ASP A 41 -0.31 17.45 -2.09
C ASP A 41 -1.64 17.90 -1.46
N LYS A 42 -2.76 17.67 -2.16
CA LYS A 42 -4.10 18.03 -1.68
C LYS A 42 -4.54 17.18 -0.48
N GLU A 43 -4.36 15.87 -0.55
CA GLU A 43 -4.74 14.97 0.54
C GLU A 43 -3.79 15.09 1.75
N MET A 44 -2.51 15.38 1.56
CA MET A 44 -1.59 15.72 2.65
C MET A 44 -2.04 16.99 3.37
N THR A 45 -2.43 18.03 2.63
CA THR A 45 -2.95 19.28 3.24
C THR A 45 -4.19 19.00 4.10
N ARG A 46 -5.07 18.08 3.66
CA ARG A 46 -6.24 17.65 4.44
C ARG A 46 -5.85 16.83 5.67
N LEU A 47 -4.87 15.94 5.51
CA LEU A 47 -4.36 15.09 6.58
C LEU A 47 -3.76 15.92 7.72
N ILE A 48 -2.92 16.91 7.41
CA ILE A 48 -2.30 17.77 8.43
C ILE A 48 -3.29 18.72 9.11
N ALA A 49 -4.43 19.01 8.46
CA ALA A 49 -5.49 19.85 9.01
C ALA A 49 -6.47 19.05 9.89
N ASP A 50 -6.32 17.74 9.95
CA ASP A 50 -7.16 16.85 10.75
C ASP A 50 -6.67 16.82 12.20
N GLU A 51 -7.45 17.38 13.12
CA GLU A 51 -7.11 17.43 14.55
C GLU A 51 -6.95 16.04 15.20
N LYS A 52 -7.48 14.98 14.56
CA LYS A 52 -7.35 13.60 15.03
C LYS A 52 -6.11 12.89 14.48
N PHE A 53 -5.38 13.51 13.56
CA PHE A 53 -4.19 12.93 12.98
C PHE A 53 -2.98 13.20 13.88
N ASP A 54 -2.44 12.14 14.46
CA ASP A 54 -1.21 12.16 15.25
C ASP A 54 -0.08 11.51 14.45
N LEU A 55 0.83 12.34 13.92
CA LEU A 55 1.93 11.88 13.10
C LEU A 55 2.88 10.93 13.86
N ASP A 56 3.13 11.18 15.14
CA ASP A 56 4.09 10.40 15.92
C ASP A 56 3.55 8.99 16.15
N VAL A 57 2.26 8.88 16.53
CA VAL A 57 1.57 7.59 16.66
C VAL A 57 1.56 6.84 15.32
N GLU A 58 1.28 7.53 14.21
CA GLU A 58 1.24 6.93 12.89
C GLU A 58 2.61 6.41 12.43
N ILE A 59 3.69 7.14 12.74
CA ILE A 59 5.07 6.71 12.46
C ILE A 59 5.45 5.48 13.30
N GLU A 60 5.04 5.43 14.58
CA GLU A 60 5.29 4.26 15.43
C GLU A 60 4.61 3.01 14.89
N ILE A 61 3.34 3.12 14.50
CA ILE A 61 2.59 2.02 13.87
C ILE A 61 3.27 1.60 12.57
N PHE A 62 3.61 2.56 11.69
CA PHE A 62 4.26 2.28 10.42
C PHE A 62 5.57 1.51 10.62
N LYS A 63 6.43 1.94 11.56
CA LYS A 63 7.70 1.27 11.87
C LYS A 63 7.47 -0.16 12.35
N ARG A 64 6.58 -0.37 13.33
CA ARG A 64 6.24 -1.71 13.85
C ARG A 64 5.79 -2.66 12.74
N VAL A 65 4.94 -2.17 11.83
CA VAL A 65 4.45 -2.94 10.67
C VAL A 65 5.60 -3.26 9.72
N PHE A 66 6.42 -2.27 9.37
CA PHE A 66 7.54 -2.45 8.44
C PHE A 66 8.62 -3.39 8.96
N ASP A 67 8.94 -3.30 10.25
CA ASP A 67 9.93 -4.18 10.88
C ASP A 67 9.46 -5.63 10.79
N LYS A 68 8.19 -5.91 11.11
CA LYS A 68 7.64 -7.27 11.00
C LYS A 68 7.55 -7.76 9.56
N LEU A 69 7.14 -6.90 8.64
CA LEU A 69 7.13 -7.20 7.20
C LEU A 69 8.55 -7.53 6.70
N SER A 70 9.56 -6.78 7.14
CA SER A 70 10.95 -7.00 6.76
C SER A 70 11.48 -8.31 7.33
N GLU A 71 11.12 -8.65 8.57
CA GLU A 71 11.45 -9.94 9.19
C GLU A 71 10.89 -11.12 8.37
N VAL A 72 9.60 -11.08 8.01
CA VAL A 72 8.90 -12.21 7.38
C VAL A 72 9.14 -12.33 5.87
N MET A 73 9.24 -11.19 5.16
CA MET A 73 9.36 -11.16 3.71
C MET A 73 10.80 -10.89 3.24
N GLY A 74 11.63 -10.28 4.09
CA GLY A 74 13.01 -9.93 3.77
C GLY A 74 13.13 -9.10 2.49
N LYS A 75 14.07 -9.51 1.64
CA LYS A 75 14.36 -8.85 0.34
C LYS A 75 13.23 -8.95 -0.70
N ASP A 76 12.21 -9.77 -0.44
CA ASP A 76 11.10 -10.00 -1.37
C ASP A 76 9.93 -9.06 -1.12
N LEU A 77 9.96 -8.32 -0.01
CA LEU A 77 8.93 -7.35 0.34
C LEU A 77 8.72 -6.34 -0.81
N PHE A 78 7.47 -6.24 -1.25
CA PHE A 78 7.00 -5.41 -2.37
C PHE A 78 7.62 -5.69 -3.76
N LYS A 79 8.28 -6.83 -3.96
CA LYS A 79 8.56 -7.35 -5.31
C LYS A 79 7.36 -8.12 -5.84
N LYS A 80 7.23 -8.19 -7.17
CA LYS A 80 6.17 -8.99 -7.81
C LYS A 80 6.47 -10.48 -7.62
N TYR A 81 5.46 -11.27 -7.25
CA TYR A 81 5.54 -12.72 -7.29
C TYR A 81 5.22 -13.22 -8.69
N ASN A 82 6.12 -14.00 -9.28
CA ASN A 82 5.89 -14.70 -10.53
C ASN A 82 5.33 -16.09 -10.20
N VAL A 83 4.03 -16.27 -10.45
CA VAL A 83 3.30 -17.50 -10.15
C VAL A 83 3.85 -18.70 -10.93
N GLU A 84 4.20 -18.51 -12.21
CA GLU A 84 4.74 -19.57 -13.07
C GLU A 84 6.12 -20.05 -12.60
N LYS A 85 6.98 -19.12 -12.15
CA LYS A 85 8.34 -19.42 -11.69
C LYS A 85 8.44 -19.72 -10.19
N GLY A 86 7.35 -19.58 -9.44
CA GLY A 86 7.33 -19.82 -8.01
C GLY A 86 8.22 -18.89 -7.16
N LYS A 87 8.49 -17.65 -7.62
CA LYS A 87 9.42 -16.75 -6.92
C LYS A 87 9.09 -15.26 -7.03
N PHE A 88 9.53 -14.50 -6.05
CA PHE A 88 9.54 -13.03 -6.13
C PHE A 88 10.69 -12.55 -7.01
N GLU A 89 10.40 -11.65 -7.95
CA GLU A 89 11.39 -11.09 -8.87
C GLU A 89 11.09 -9.64 -9.27
N GLY A 90 12.09 -8.99 -9.87
CA GLY A 90 12.00 -7.61 -10.31
C GLY A 90 12.30 -6.56 -9.22
N SER A 91 12.05 -5.31 -9.58
CA SER A 91 12.18 -4.16 -8.69
C SER A 91 10.96 -4.01 -7.77
N PHE A 92 11.04 -3.04 -6.85
CA PHE A 92 9.92 -2.61 -6.05
C PHE A 92 8.69 -2.27 -6.92
N SER A 93 7.50 -2.65 -6.45
CA SER A 93 6.22 -2.45 -7.12
C SER A 93 5.29 -1.62 -6.24
N ASN A 94 4.89 -0.43 -6.71
CA ASN A 94 3.89 0.40 -6.03
C ASN A 94 2.57 -0.34 -5.83
N ALA A 95 2.15 -1.17 -6.80
CA ALA A 95 0.93 -1.96 -6.69
C ALA A 95 1.04 -2.99 -5.56
N SER A 96 2.21 -3.62 -5.40
CA SER A 96 2.46 -4.55 -4.30
C SER A 96 2.49 -3.82 -2.96
N PHE A 97 3.07 -2.61 -2.92
CA PHE A 97 3.04 -1.76 -1.73
C PHE A 97 1.62 -1.42 -1.29
N GLU A 98 0.80 -0.90 -2.19
CA GLU A 98 -0.59 -0.52 -1.92
C GLU A 98 -1.46 -1.72 -1.54
N ALA A 99 -1.27 -2.86 -2.19
CA ALA A 99 -2.07 -4.06 -1.94
C ALA A 99 -1.70 -4.79 -0.64
N ILE A 100 -0.46 -4.66 -0.15
CA ILE A 100 0.03 -5.41 1.01
C ILE A 100 -0.06 -4.57 2.29
N LEU A 101 0.41 -3.33 2.25
CA LEU A 101 0.78 -2.60 3.46
C LEU A 101 -0.41 -2.19 4.32
N LEU A 102 -1.45 -1.59 3.72
CA LEU A 102 -2.56 -1.01 4.48
C LEU A 102 -3.32 -2.06 5.27
N GLY A 103 -3.77 -3.11 4.60
CA GLY A 103 -4.49 -4.22 5.23
C GLY A 103 -3.65 -4.92 6.29
N THR A 104 -2.35 -5.04 6.07
CA THR A 104 -1.43 -5.58 7.07
C THR A 104 -1.38 -4.71 8.31
N ALA A 105 -1.27 -3.39 8.15
CA ALA A 105 -1.22 -2.47 9.27
C ALA A 105 -2.52 -2.46 10.09
N LEU A 106 -3.67 -2.48 9.42
CA LEU A 106 -4.98 -2.47 10.09
C LEU A 106 -5.29 -3.77 10.84
N ASN A 107 -4.67 -4.88 10.42
CA ASN A 107 -4.92 -6.21 11.00
C ASN A 107 -3.68 -6.79 11.69
N PHE A 108 -2.69 -5.97 12.03
CA PHE A 108 -1.36 -6.41 12.47
C PHE A 108 -1.40 -7.49 13.58
N ASP A 109 -2.24 -7.29 14.59
CA ASP A 109 -2.35 -8.20 15.74
C ASP A 109 -3.20 -9.45 15.45
N LYS A 110 -3.94 -9.47 14.35
CA LYS A 110 -4.80 -10.59 13.92
C LYS A 110 -4.13 -11.50 12.89
N ILE A 111 -3.00 -11.08 12.33
CA ILE A 111 -2.32 -11.78 11.25
C ILE A 111 -1.60 -13.03 11.74
N GLU A 112 -1.84 -14.15 11.06
CA GLU A 112 -1.09 -15.40 11.17
C GLU A 112 0.26 -15.26 10.44
N TRP A 113 1.25 -14.69 11.13
CA TRP A 113 2.55 -14.37 10.56
C TRP A 113 3.31 -15.58 10.00
N SER A 114 3.03 -16.81 10.48
CA SER A 114 3.57 -18.06 9.94
C SER A 114 3.09 -18.36 8.51
N ALA A 115 1.84 -18.01 8.18
CA ALA A 115 1.26 -18.21 6.85
C ALA A 115 1.31 -16.96 5.96
N TYR A 116 1.73 -15.81 6.51
CA TYR A 116 1.69 -14.51 5.84
C TYR A 116 2.35 -14.49 4.46
N ARG A 117 3.53 -15.12 4.32
CA ARG A 117 4.23 -15.21 3.02
C ARG A 117 3.38 -15.90 1.96
N ASN A 118 2.72 -17.00 2.33
CA ASN A 118 1.82 -17.73 1.43
C ASN A 118 0.57 -16.90 1.09
N LYS A 119 0.03 -16.15 2.04
CA LYS A 119 -1.07 -15.20 1.81
C LYS A 119 -0.67 -14.14 0.78
N VAL A 120 0.50 -13.52 0.93
CA VAL A 120 1.03 -12.56 -0.06
C VAL A 120 1.23 -13.22 -1.43
N MET A 121 1.73 -14.47 -1.51
CA MET A 121 1.88 -15.17 -2.79
C MET A 121 0.52 -15.41 -3.47
N LYS A 122 -0.50 -15.85 -2.73
CA LYS A 122 -1.87 -16.08 -3.23
C LYS A 122 -2.53 -14.81 -3.76
N MET A 123 -2.20 -13.65 -3.19
CA MET A 123 -2.67 -12.34 -3.65
C MET A 123 -2.41 -12.12 -5.14
N TYR A 124 -1.28 -12.59 -5.68
CA TYR A 124 -0.88 -12.38 -7.08
C TYR A 124 -1.72 -13.16 -8.10
N SER A 125 -2.57 -14.07 -7.64
CA SER A 125 -3.58 -14.75 -8.46
C SER A 125 -5.00 -14.25 -8.19
N HIS A 126 -5.17 -13.27 -7.28
CA HIS A 126 -6.49 -12.76 -6.92
C HIS A 126 -7.06 -11.86 -8.02
N PRO A 127 -8.32 -12.08 -8.49
CA PRO A 127 -8.89 -11.31 -9.59
C PRO A 127 -8.87 -9.79 -9.38
N THR A 128 -9.20 -9.31 -8.18
CA THR A 128 -9.17 -7.89 -7.83
C THR A 128 -7.77 -7.30 -7.94
N PHE A 129 -6.75 -8.01 -7.42
CA PHE A 129 -5.37 -7.58 -7.53
C PHE A 129 -4.93 -7.54 -9.00
N LEU A 130 -5.21 -8.59 -9.77
CA LEU A 130 -4.86 -8.65 -11.20
C LEU A 130 -5.48 -7.49 -11.98
N LYS A 131 -6.77 -7.22 -11.76
CA LYS A 131 -7.50 -6.13 -12.42
C LYS A 131 -6.87 -4.75 -12.17
N TYR A 132 -6.49 -4.44 -10.92
CA TYR A 132 -6.05 -3.09 -10.55
C TYR A 132 -4.53 -2.90 -10.57
N SER A 133 -3.75 -3.99 -10.52
CA SER A 133 -2.30 -3.96 -10.73
C SER A 133 -1.89 -3.93 -12.20
N ASP A 134 -2.84 -4.11 -13.14
CA ASP A 134 -2.55 -4.17 -14.57
C ASP A 134 -2.04 -2.84 -15.15
N ARG A 135 -1.40 -2.96 -16.31
CA ARG A 135 -0.97 -1.84 -17.13
C ARG A 135 -2.19 -1.06 -17.62
N GLY A 136 -2.07 0.26 -17.71
CA GLY A 136 -3.15 1.13 -18.18
C GLY A 136 -4.15 1.57 -17.10
N VAL A 137 -4.20 0.91 -15.94
CA VAL A 137 -4.99 1.38 -14.79
C VAL A 137 -4.47 2.75 -14.34
N LYS A 138 -5.37 3.73 -14.25
CA LYS A 138 -5.06 5.11 -13.85
C LYS A 138 -4.55 5.14 -12.42
N VAL A 139 -3.57 6.01 -12.15
CA VAL A 139 -2.80 5.96 -10.91
C VAL A 139 -3.64 6.18 -9.65
N ILE A 140 -4.62 7.10 -9.70
CA ILE A 140 -5.54 7.35 -8.57
C ILE A 140 -6.54 6.20 -8.41
N ASN A 141 -7.03 5.66 -9.52
CA ASN A 141 -7.90 4.48 -9.48
C ASN A 141 -7.17 3.27 -8.88
N ARG A 142 -5.93 3.03 -9.31
CA ARG A 142 -5.08 1.97 -8.76
C ARG A 142 -4.88 2.17 -7.26
N PHE A 143 -4.48 3.36 -6.84
CA PHE A 143 -4.27 3.70 -5.44
C PHE A 143 -5.53 3.40 -4.61
N LYS A 144 -6.69 3.90 -5.03
CA LYS A 144 -7.97 3.64 -4.36
C LYS A 144 -8.28 2.15 -4.25
N GLU A 145 -8.30 1.47 -5.39
CA GLU A 145 -8.85 0.12 -5.47
C GLU A 145 -7.90 -0.93 -4.88
N LEU A 146 -6.57 -0.74 -4.97
CA LEU A 146 -5.61 -1.63 -4.32
C LEU A 146 -5.57 -1.45 -2.81
N ASN A 147 -5.72 -0.22 -2.29
CA ASN A 147 -5.83 -0.02 -0.84
C ASN A 147 -7.14 -0.61 -0.30
N ASN A 148 -8.27 -0.44 -1.00
CA ASN A 148 -9.54 -1.09 -0.63
C ASN A 148 -9.41 -2.61 -0.63
N PHE A 149 -8.85 -3.17 -1.70
CA PHE A 149 -8.54 -4.59 -1.77
C PHE A 149 -7.62 -5.04 -0.62
N SER A 150 -6.61 -4.26 -0.26
CA SER A 150 -5.70 -4.55 0.85
C SER A 150 -6.47 -4.71 2.16
N LYS A 151 -7.35 -3.76 2.49
CA LYS A 151 -8.17 -3.81 3.71
C LYS A 151 -8.98 -5.11 3.79
N GLU A 152 -9.66 -5.45 2.71
CA GLU A 152 -10.52 -6.64 2.64
C GLU A 152 -9.70 -7.94 2.70
N TYR A 153 -8.63 -8.03 1.90
CA TYR A 153 -7.85 -9.25 1.73
C TYR A 153 -7.11 -9.67 3.01
N PHE A 154 -6.67 -8.71 3.81
CA PHE A 154 -5.96 -8.97 5.08
C PHE A 154 -6.87 -8.91 6.32
N ALA A 155 -8.14 -8.53 6.20
CA ALA A 155 -9.10 -8.57 7.31
C ALA A 155 -9.71 -9.95 7.54
N ASN A 156 -9.85 -10.76 6.50
CA ASN A 156 -10.38 -12.12 6.58
C ASN A 156 -9.26 -13.10 6.89
N GLU A 157 -9.04 -13.36 8.16
CA GLU A 157 -8.26 -14.48 8.67
C GLU A 157 -9.29 -15.45 9.28
N ASP A 158 -9.55 -16.55 8.58
CA ASP A 158 -10.22 -17.73 9.18
C ASP A 158 -9.16 -18.58 9.90
#